data_AF-A0A2T7Q5S0-F1
#
_entry.id   AF-A0A2T7Q5S0-F1
#
_cell.length_a   1.000
_cell.length_b   1.000
_cell.length_c   1.000
_cell.angle_alpha   90.00
_cell.angle_beta   90.00
_cell.angle_gamma   90.00
#
_symmetry.space_group_name_H-M   'P 1'
#
loop_
_entity.id
_entity.type
_entity.pdbx_description
1 polymer ?
#
loop_
_entity_poly.entity_id
_entity_poly.type
_entity_poly.pdbx_seq_one_letter_code
_entity_poly.pdbx_strand_id
1 'polypeptide(L)'
;MKNIFLLLVALGCFISCFAKKQPHLDGMPAAEEVIAKIKGTNPRETYARQIAALRILWQMIRLHEMDKYHSKDTPGETILLKDYSSWQKKLKDEYSAAYENLDDSAANASFRIYTYQLETGELKNYIIENLFNEAAKKKYYEIKDYNKKLSDISDKRILEQLKIEKQRRENEQKLEYRESTNTLRRTIGMTLMIVPMLVYILWVGRRQFNRTNQYGVREYKSWVEVVFSGTLEALAGIGAGILFLLGVWLLILSYGN
;
A
#
# COMPACT_ATOMS: atom_id res chain seq x y z
N MET A 1 -44.47 -55.65 -3.23
CA MET A 1 -43.08 -55.47 -2.75
C MET A 1 -42.03 -55.35 -3.88
N LYS A 2 -42.13 -56.06 -5.01
CA LYS A 2 -41.17 -55.95 -6.13
C LYS A 2 -41.03 -54.54 -6.75
N ASN A 3 -42.11 -53.75 -6.80
CA ASN A 3 -42.07 -52.43 -7.44
C ASN A 3 -41.36 -51.34 -6.61
N ILE A 4 -41.27 -51.49 -5.29
CA ILE A 4 -40.61 -50.52 -4.40
C ILE A 4 -39.08 -50.66 -4.48
N PHE A 5 -38.59 -51.89 -4.68
CA PHE A 5 -37.16 -52.17 -4.82
C PHE A 5 -36.59 -51.61 -6.13
N LEU A 6 -37.36 -51.71 -7.22
CA LEU A 6 -37.01 -51.13 -8.53
C LEU A 6 -36.97 -49.60 -8.50
N LEU A 7 -37.87 -48.98 -7.73
CA LEU A 7 -37.93 -47.53 -7.58
C LEU A 7 -36.79 -46.98 -6.70
N LEU A 8 -36.35 -47.72 -5.68
CA LEU A 8 -35.17 -47.41 -4.86
C LEU A 8 -33.84 -47.55 -5.63
N VAL A 9 -33.72 -48.56 -6.49
CA VAL A 9 -32.54 -48.73 -7.36
C VAL A 9 -32.50 -47.64 -8.44
N ALA A 10 -33.66 -47.27 -9.01
CA ALA A 10 -33.75 -46.16 -9.96
C ALA A 10 -33.46 -44.79 -9.31
N LEU A 11 -33.91 -44.54 -8.08
CA LEU A 11 -33.57 -43.33 -7.33
C LEU A 11 -32.07 -43.28 -6.96
N GLY A 12 -31.47 -44.43 -6.64
CA GLY A 12 -30.03 -44.55 -6.37
C GLY A 12 -29.16 -44.25 -7.60
N CYS A 13 -29.59 -44.64 -8.80
CA CYS A 13 -28.87 -44.35 -10.04
C CYS A 13 -28.97 -42.88 -10.48
N PHE A 14 -30.06 -42.18 -10.15
CA PHE A 14 -30.22 -40.76 -10.51
C PHE A 14 -29.39 -39.80 -9.65
N ILE A 15 -29.07 -40.17 -8.40
CA ILE A 15 -28.28 -39.31 -7.49
C ILE A 15 -26.78 -39.35 -7.85
N SER A 16 -26.30 -40.42 -8.47
CA SER A 16 -24.89 -40.56 -8.90
C SER A 16 -24.51 -39.71 -10.12
N CYS A 17 -25.49 -39.29 -10.94
CA CYS A 17 -25.23 -38.53 -12.18
C CYS A 17 -25.15 -37.00 -11.99
N PHE A 18 -25.37 -36.49 -10.77
CA PHE A 18 -25.25 -35.06 -10.45
C PHE A 18 -24.03 -34.73 -9.57
N ALA A 19 -23.02 -35.61 -9.50
CA ALA A 19 -21.70 -35.20 -9.07
C ALA A 19 -21.15 -34.23 -10.14
N LYS A 20 -21.34 -32.93 -9.91
CA LYS A 20 -20.81 -31.85 -10.75
C LYS A 20 -19.30 -32.10 -10.87
N LYS A 21 -18.87 -32.64 -12.02
CA LYS A 21 -17.46 -32.95 -12.28
C LYS A 21 -16.65 -31.70 -11.94
N GLN A 22 -15.59 -31.85 -11.15
CA GLN A 22 -14.72 -30.75 -10.74
C GLN A 22 -13.44 -30.80 -11.56
N PRO A 23 -13.47 -30.33 -12.81
CA PRO A 23 -12.36 -30.52 -13.73
C PRO A 23 -11.07 -29.85 -13.26
N HIS A 24 -11.11 -28.95 -12.27
CA HIS A 24 -9.91 -28.34 -11.69
C HIS A 24 -9.16 -29.24 -10.70
N LEU A 25 -9.81 -30.28 -10.20
CA LEU A 25 -9.17 -31.31 -9.36
C LEU A 25 -8.79 -32.55 -10.16
N ASP A 26 -9.24 -32.67 -11.41
CA ASP A 26 -8.93 -33.81 -12.28
C ASP A 26 -7.41 -33.94 -12.39
N GLY A 27 -6.87 -35.02 -11.83
CA GLY A 27 -5.45 -35.33 -11.93
C GLY A 27 -4.53 -34.83 -10.81
N MET A 28 -5.10 -34.31 -9.73
CA MET A 28 -4.33 -34.16 -8.50
C MET A 28 -3.96 -35.53 -7.93
N PRO A 29 -2.75 -35.70 -7.36
CA PRO A 29 -2.31 -36.98 -6.84
C PRO A 29 -3.06 -37.34 -5.56
N ALA A 30 -3.35 -38.63 -5.39
CA ALA A 30 -3.84 -39.16 -4.12
C ALA A 30 -2.73 -39.10 -3.05
N ALA A 31 -3.10 -39.01 -1.76
CA ALA A 31 -2.12 -38.96 -0.68
C ALA A 31 -1.21 -40.19 -0.64
N GLU A 32 -1.74 -41.38 -0.95
CA GLU A 32 -0.99 -42.63 -1.04
C GLU A 32 0.12 -42.55 -2.08
N GLU A 33 -0.17 -41.95 -3.24
CA GLU A 33 0.81 -41.79 -4.31
C GLU A 33 1.95 -40.85 -3.90
N VAL A 34 1.61 -39.76 -3.21
CA VAL A 34 2.60 -38.82 -2.66
C VAL A 34 3.55 -39.54 -1.71
N ILE A 35 3.01 -40.35 -0.79
CA ILE A 35 3.80 -41.07 0.23
C ILE A 35 4.66 -42.16 -0.40
N ALA A 36 4.15 -42.83 -1.43
CA ALA A 36 4.90 -43.83 -2.17
C ALA A 36 6.13 -43.22 -2.86
N LYS A 37 6.00 -42.03 -3.47
CA LYS A 37 7.02 -41.42 -4.33
C LYS A 37 7.95 -40.43 -3.61
N ILE A 38 7.47 -39.68 -2.62
CA ILE A 38 8.29 -38.70 -1.89
C ILE A 38 9.13 -39.40 -0.82
N LYS A 39 10.46 -39.33 -0.97
CA LYS A 39 11.46 -39.88 -0.04
C LYS A 39 12.53 -38.85 0.31
N GLY A 40 13.09 -38.96 1.51
CA GLY A 40 14.24 -38.19 1.98
C GLY A 40 15.52 -39.03 2.02
N THR A 41 16.64 -38.42 2.42
CA THR A 41 17.92 -39.14 2.56
C THR A 41 17.91 -40.14 3.71
N ASN A 42 17.03 -39.94 4.68
CA ASN A 42 16.83 -40.80 5.82
C ASN A 42 15.33 -40.92 6.17
N PRO A 43 14.94 -41.87 7.03
CA PRO A 43 13.54 -42.05 7.41
C PRO A 43 12.91 -40.80 8.05
N ARG A 44 13.64 -40.07 8.90
CA ARG A 44 13.12 -38.85 9.56
C ARG A 44 12.79 -37.76 8.54
N GLU A 45 13.71 -37.51 7.61
CA GLU A 45 13.50 -36.57 6.50
C GLU A 45 12.38 -37.05 5.58
N THR A 46 12.25 -38.35 5.36
CA THR A 46 11.15 -38.92 4.54
C THR A 46 9.79 -38.53 5.10
N TYR A 47 9.55 -38.71 6.39
CA TYR A 47 8.31 -38.27 7.04
C TYR A 47 8.08 -36.77 6.87
N ALA A 48 9.10 -35.95 7.15
CA ALA A 48 8.97 -34.50 7.04
C ALA A 48 8.68 -34.03 5.60
N ARG A 49 9.35 -34.59 4.58
CA ARG A 49 9.11 -34.26 3.16
C ARG A 49 7.74 -34.70 2.68
N GLN A 50 7.25 -35.86 3.13
CA GLN A 50 5.91 -36.33 2.80
C GLN A 50 4.83 -35.41 3.38
N ILE A 51 4.98 -35.02 4.65
CA ILE A 51 4.07 -34.05 5.28
C ILE A 51 4.14 -32.69 4.56
N ALA A 52 5.34 -32.19 4.25
CA ALA A 52 5.52 -30.96 3.50
C ALA A 52 4.85 -31.02 2.11
N ALA A 53 4.99 -32.14 1.38
CA ALA A 53 4.37 -32.34 0.07
C ALA A 53 2.83 -32.32 0.15
N LEU A 54 2.24 -33.04 1.11
CA LEU A 54 0.79 -33.03 1.34
C LEU A 54 0.28 -31.64 1.73
N ARG A 55 1.10 -30.88 2.47
CA ARG A 55 0.78 -29.52 2.86
C ARG A 55 0.86 -28.54 1.69
N ILE A 56 1.84 -28.68 0.80
CA ILE A 56 1.89 -27.92 -0.47
C ILE A 56 0.61 -28.16 -1.27
N LEU A 57 0.21 -29.42 -1.46
CA LEU A 57 -1.01 -29.77 -2.20
C LEU A 57 -2.27 -29.15 -1.55
N TRP A 58 -2.35 -29.23 -0.22
CA TRP A 58 -3.42 -28.60 0.55
C TRP A 58 -3.46 -27.08 0.31
N GLN A 59 -2.30 -26.41 0.34
CA GLN A 59 -2.18 -24.98 0.09
C GLN A 59 -2.55 -24.62 -1.35
N MET A 60 -2.14 -25.41 -2.35
CA MET A 60 -2.48 -25.15 -3.75
C MET A 60 -3.99 -25.12 -4.00
N ILE A 61 -4.74 -26.01 -3.34
CA ILE A 61 -6.21 -25.99 -3.39
C ILE A 61 -6.75 -24.75 -2.67
N ARG A 62 -6.28 -24.50 -1.44
CA ARG A 62 -6.78 -23.41 -0.57
C ARG A 62 -6.46 -22.00 -1.04
N LEU A 63 -5.32 -21.82 -1.70
CA LEU A 63 -4.86 -20.53 -2.22
C LEU A 63 -5.28 -20.32 -3.68
N HIS A 64 -6.23 -21.13 -4.16
CA HIS A 64 -6.80 -20.99 -5.51
C HIS A 64 -5.72 -21.02 -6.60
N GLU A 65 -4.74 -21.91 -6.46
CA GLU A 65 -3.75 -22.16 -7.50
C GLU A 65 -4.23 -23.16 -8.56
N MET A 66 -5.38 -23.81 -8.29
CA MET A 66 -5.99 -24.80 -9.18
C MET A 66 -7.34 -24.36 -9.76
N ASP A 67 -8.00 -23.37 -9.15
CA ASP A 67 -9.26 -22.79 -9.65
C ASP A 67 -9.29 -21.28 -9.48
N LYS A 68 -10.12 -20.59 -10.26
CA LYS A 68 -10.30 -19.14 -10.12
C LYS A 68 -11.19 -18.87 -8.91
N TYR A 69 -10.74 -17.94 -8.04
CA TYR A 69 -11.47 -17.33 -6.91
C TYR A 69 -12.89 -17.87 -6.67
N HIS A 70 -13.05 -18.76 -5.69
CA HIS A 70 -14.36 -19.15 -5.16
C HIS A 70 -14.37 -19.00 -3.65
N SER A 71 -15.48 -18.53 -3.09
CA SER A 71 -15.56 -18.13 -1.68
C SER A 71 -15.66 -19.28 -0.68
N LYS A 72 -15.88 -20.51 -1.15
CA LYS A 72 -16.09 -21.71 -0.32
C LYS A 72 -15.56 -22.95 -1.00
N ASP A 73 -14.91 -23.83 -0.24
CA ASP A 73 -14.49 -25.14 -0.73
C ASP A 73 -15.69 -25.91 -1.28
N THR A 74 -15.47 -26.50 -2.43
CA THR A 74 -16.42 -27.39 -3.05
C THR A 74 -16.34 -28.79 -2.41
N PRO A 75 -17.33 -29.68 -2.63
CA PRO A 75 -17.31 -31.00 -2.03
C PRO A 75 -16.08 -31.86 -2.39
N GLY A 76 -15.62 -31.84 -3.65
CA GLY A 76 -14.43 -32.58 -4.06
C GLY A 76 -13.14 -32.02 -3.44
N GLU A 77 -13.01 -30.70 -3.34
CA GLU A 77 -11.90 -30.07 -2.62
C GLU A 77 -11.89 -30.48 -1.15
N THR A 78 -13.07 -30.46 -0.52
CA THR A 78 -13.21 -30.88 0.88
C THR A 78 -12.74 -32.33 1.09
N ILE A 79 -13.03 -33.23 0.14
CA ILE A 79 -12.59 -34.63 0.19
C ILE A 79 -11.05 -34.71 0.10
N LEU A 80 -10.44 -34.07 -0.89
CA LEU A 80 -8.97 -34.09 -1.04
C LEU A 80 -8.25 -33.41 0.13
N LEU A 81 -8.73 -32.25 0.57
CA LEU A 81 -8.18 -31.54 1.72
C LEU A 81 -8.26 -32.39 2.99
N LYS A 82 -9.36 -33.13 3.18
CA LYS A 82 -9.52 -34.05 4.31
C LYS A 82 -8.58 -35.25 4.19
N ASP A 83 -8.42 -35.81 3.00
CA ASP A 83 -7.50 -36.92 2.75
C ASP A 83 -6.05 -36.53 3.06
N TYR A 84 -5.58 -35.42 2.49
CA TYR A 84 -4.25 -34.88 2.77
C TYR A 84 -4.04 -34.58 4.26
N SER A 85 -5.04 -34.01 4.94
CA SER A 85 -4.95 -33.72 6.37
C SER A 85 -4.91 -34.99 7.22
N SER A 86 -5.66 -36.02 6.83
CA SER A 86 -5.70 -37.31 7.54
C SER A 86 -4.35 -38.03 7.43
N TRP A 87 -3.75 -38.01 6.24
CA TRP A 87 -2.42 -38.58 6.03
C TRP A 87 -1.31 -37.80 6.72
N GLN A 88 -1.36 -36.46 6.73
CA GLN A 88 -0.42 -35.66 7.52
C GLN A 88 -0.46 -36.02 9.01
N LYS A 89 -1.67 -36.20 9.57
CA LYS A 89 -1.83 -36.64 10.96
C LYS A 89 -1.23 -38.03 11.16
N LYS A 90 -1.57 -38.99 10.31
CA LYS A 90 -1.06 -40.36 10.40
C LYS A 90 0.46 -40.42 10.35
N LEU A 91 1.09 -39.72 9.41
CA LEU A 91 2.55 -39.64 9.29
C LEU A 91 3.21 -39.00 10.51
N LYS A 92 2.56 -37.99 11.11
CA LYS A 92 3.03 -37.36 12.34
C LYS A 92 2.98 -38.32 13.52
N ASP A 93 1.89 -39.08 13.65
CA ASP A 93 1.71 -40.08 14.71
C ASP A 93 2.69 -41.26 14.54
N GLU A 94 2.96 -41.68 13.30
CA GLU A 94 3.99 -42.70 13.02
C GLU A 94 5.41 -42.20 13.31
N TYR A 95 5.73 -40.96 12.93
CA TYR A 95 7.01 -40.34 13.27
C TYR A 95 7.18 -40.27 14.79
N SER A 96 6.12 -39.91 15.51
CA SER A 96 6.23 -39.75 16.96
C SER A 96 6.47 -41.05 17.70
N ALA A 97 5.82 -42.13 17.23
CA ALA A 97 6.05 -43.47 17.74
C ALA A 97 7.47 -43.99 17.45
N ALA A 98 8.08 -43.56 16.33
CA ALA A 98 9.36 -44.10 15.86
C ALA A 98 10.60 -43.29 16.29
N TYR A 99 10.49 -41.97 16.46
CA TYR A 99 11.68 -41.10 16.60
C TYR A 99 11.63 -40.09 17.74
N GLU A 100 10.48 -39.46 18.01
CA GLU A 100 10.36 -38.37 19.00
C GLU A 100 8.94 -38.27 19.57
N ASN A 101 8.76 -38.11 20.89
CA ASN A 101 7.43 -37.88 21.42
C ASN A 101 6.95 -36.44 21.08
N LEU A 102 6.06 -36.32 20.09
CA LEU A 102 5.51 -35.05 19.61
C LEU A 102 4.35 -34.51 20.46
N ASP A 103 4.00 -35.15 21.57
CA ASP A 103 3.05 -34.62 22.55
C ASP A 103 3.63 -33.42 23.32
N ASP A 104 4.96 -33.30 23.37
CA ASP A 104 5.64 -32.11 23.89
C ASP A 104 5.61 -30.96 22.87
N SER A 105 5.13 -29.80 23.32
CA SER A 105 5.06 -28.56 22.53
C SER A 105 6.43 -28.15 21.98
N ALA A 106 7.52 -28.35 22.74
CA ALA A 106 8.87 -27.96 22.32
C ALA A 106 9.40 -28.84 21.17
N ALA A 107 9.22 -30.16 21.24
CA ALA A 107 9.59 -31.09 20.18
C ALA A 107 8.73 -30.89 18.91
N ASN A 108 7.41 -30.75 19.10
CA ASN A 108 6.48 -30.47 18.00
C ASN A 108 6.81 -29.18 17.27
N ALA A 109 7.21 -28.12 17.98
CA ALA A 109 7.62 -26.87 17.36
C ALA A 109 8.82 -27.07 16.42
N SER A 110 9.86 -27.78 16.84
CA SER A 110 11.05 -28.07 16.05
C SER A 110 10.73 -28.89 14.80
N PHE A 111 9.97 -29.99 14.95
CA PHE A 111 9.57 -30.83 13.82
C PHE A 111 8.70 -30.07 12.81
N ARG A 112 7.79 -29.23 13.31
CA ARG A 112 6.95 -28.38 12.47
C ARG A 112 7.78 -27.34 11.71
N ILE A 113 8.74 -26.69 12.36
CA ILE A 113 9.67 -25.76 11.71
C ILE A 113 10.46 -26.47 10.60
N TYR A 114 10.96 -27.66 10.88
CA TYR A 114 11.69 -28.45 9.88
C TYR A 114 10.82 -28.80 8.67
N THR A 115 9.57 -29.21 8.90
CA THR A 115 8.60 -29.47 7.82
C THR A 115 8.38 -28.21 6.97
N TYR A 116 8.22 -27.03 7.60
CA TYR A 116 8.08 -25.76 6.90
C TYR A 116 9.28 -25.40 6.03
N GLN A 117 10.49 -25.67 6.51
CA GLN A 117 11.72 -25.43 5.75
C GLN A 117 11.80 -26.30 4.50
N LEU A 118 11.11 -27.44 4.48
CA LEU A 118 11.03 -28.35 3.34
C LEU A 118 9.92 -27.98 2.35
N GLU A 119 9.04 -27.01 2.66
CA GLU A 119 8.03 -26.48 1.73
C GLU A 119 8.66 -25.56 0.66
N THR A 120 9.65 -26.09 -0.06
CA THR A 120 10.43 -25.32 -1.04
C THR A 120 9.75 -25.29 -2.41
N GLY A 121 10.13 -24.28 -3.22
CA GLY A 121 9.73 -24.22 -4.63
C GLY A 121 10.19 -25.45 -5.43
N GLU A 122 11.33 -26.05 -5.06
CA GLU A 122 11.83 -27.28 -5.67
C GLU A 122 10.92 -28.47 -5.39
N LEU A 123 10.50 -28.67 -4.13
CA LEU A 123 9.57 -29.74 -3.78
C LEU A 123 8.21 -29.54 -4.47
N LYS A 124 7.71 -28.30 -4.51
CA LYS A 124 6.49 -27.96 -5.24
C LYS A 124 6.60 -28.29 -6.73
N ASN A 125 7.69 -27.88 -7.38
CA ASN A 125 7.91 -28.18 -8.81
C ASN A 125 8.04 -29.69 -9.05
N TYR A 126 8.71 -30.41 -8.15
CA TYR A 126 8.78 -31.88 -8.24
C TYR A 126 7.39 -32.52 -8.20
N ILE A 127 6.53 -32.09 -7.27
CA ILE A 127 5.15 -32.58 -7.15
C ILE A 127 4.38 -32.31 -8.45
N ILE A 128 4.46 -31.08 -8.97
CA ILE A 128 3.79 -30.71 -10.21
C ILE A 128 4.31 -31.58 -11.36
N GLU A 129 5.62 -31.70 -11.55
CA GLU A 129 6.15 -32.38 -12.73
C GLU A 129 6.01 -33.90 -12.70
N ASN A 130 6.02 -34.53 -11.52
CA ASN A 130 6.10 -35.98 -11.40
C ASN A 130 4.84 -36.64 -10.83
N LEU A 131 3.98 -35.87 -10.15
CA LEU A 131 2.77 -36.39 -9.49
C LEU A 131 1.49 -35.87 -10.14
N PHE A 132 1.51 -34.70 -10.79
CA PHE A 132 0.32 -34.24 -11.51
C PHE A 132 0.24 -34.95 -12.86
N ASN A 133 -0.98 -35.29 -13.26
CA ASN A 133 -1.23 -35.65 -14.65
C ASN A 133 -1.26 -34.40 -15.55
N GLU A 134 -1.32 -34.61 -16.86
CA GLU A 134 -1.33 -33.52 -17.85
C GLU A 134 -2.50 -32.53 -17.69
N ALA A 135 -3.66 -33.00 -17.23
CA ALA A 135 -4.82 -32.13 -17.00
C ALA A 135 -4.58 -31.17 -15.83
N ALA A 136 -4.06 -31.68 -14.70
CA ALA A 136 -3.74 -30.89 -13.53
C ALA A 136 -2.57 -29.93 -13.80
N LYS A 137 -1.53 -30.36 -14.53
CA LYS A 137 -0.44 -29.48 -14.96
C LYS A 137 -0.95 -28.31 -15.79
N LYS A 138 -1.74 -28.60 -16.82
CA LYS A 138 -2.34 -27.58 -17.69
C LYS A 138 -3.15 -26.56 -16.88
N LYS A 139 -4.02 -27.05 -15.99
CA LYS A 139 -4.82 -26.22 -15.08
C LYS A 139 -3.95 -25.30 -14.22
N TYR A 140 -2.95 -25.86 -13.54
CA TYR A 140 -2.05 -25.10 -12.69
C TYR A 140 -1.36 -23.96 -13.45
N TYR A 141 -0.81 -24.23 -14.63
CA TYR A 141 -0.15 -23.21 -15.43
C TYR A 141 -1.11 -22.15 -15.98
N GLU A 142 -2.34 -22.53 -16.35
CA GLU A 142 -3.39 -21.56 -16.73
C GLU A 142 -3.74 -20.60 -15.60
N ILE A 143 -3.90 -21.11 -14.38
CA ILE A 143 -4.21 -20.30 -13.19
C ILE A 143 -3.02 -19.44 -12.77
N LYS A 144 -1.80 -19.99 -12.82
CA LYS A 144 -0.56 -19.26 -12.55
C LYS A 144 -0.40 -18.06 -13.49
N ASP A 145 -0.63 -18.26 -14.79
CA ASP A 145 -0.58 -17.17 -15.78
C ASP A 145 -1.69 -16.15 -15.57
N TYR A 146 -2.89 -16.60 -15.20
CA TYR A 146 -4.00 -15.72 -14.84
C TYR A 146 -3.67 -14.84 -13.64
N ASN A 147 -3.14 -15.42 -12.56
CA ASN A 147 -2.75 -14.70 -11.34
C ASN A 147 -1.61 -13.71 -11.61
N LYS A 148 -0.65 -14.08 -12.47
CA LYS A 148 0.40 -13.17 -12.93
C LYS A 148 -0.19 -11.95 -13.66
N LYS A 149 -1.09 -12.16 -14.61
CA LYS A 149 -1.77 -11.07 -15.33
C LYS A 149 -2.55 -10.15 -14.39
N LEU A 150 -3.21 -10.71 -13.37
CA LEU A 150 -3.91 -9.92 -12.36
C LEU A 150 -2.93 -9.02 -11.56
N SER A 151 -1.79 -9.56 -11.14
CA SER A 151 -0.73 -8.80 -10.45
C SER A 151 -0.20 -7.67 -11.34
N ASP A 152 0.10 -7.96 -12.60
CA ASP A 152 0.60 -6.94 -13.53
C ASP A 152 -0.39 -5.78 -13.71
N ILE A 153 -1.70 -6.07 -13.69
CA ILE A 153 -2.75 -5.05 -13.78
C ILE A 153 -2.85 -4.25 -12.47
N SER A 154 -2.75 -4.88 -11.30
CA SER A 154 -2.78 -4.16 -10.03
C SER A 154 -1.56 -3.25 -9.89
N ASP A 155 -0.38 -3.74 -10.26
CA ASP A 155 0.87 -2.98 -10.15
C ASP A 155 0.85 -1.74 -11.06
N LYS A 156 0.30 -1.87 -12.27
CA LYS A 156 0.08 -0.74 -13.17
C LYS A 156 -0.86 0.31 -12.57
N ARG A 157 -1.97 -0.12 -11.94
CA ARG A 157 -2.90 0.81 -11.28
C ARG A 157 -2.27 1.53 -10.10
N ILE A 158 -1.50 0.82 -9.27
CA ILE A 158 -0.76 1.42 -8.15
C ILE A 158 0.26 2.44 -8.67
N LEU A 159 1.00 2.09 -9.72
CA LEU A 159 1.99 3.00 -10.33
C LEU A 159 1.33 4.27 -10.90
N GLU A 160 0.16 4.15 -11.51
CA GLU A 160 -0.59 5.29 -12.04
C GLU A 160 -1.07 6.21 -10.91
N GLN A 161 -1.58 5.66 -9.81
CA GLN A 161 -1.96 6.43 -8.63
C GLN A 161 -0.76 7.18 -8.02
N LEU A 162 0.39 6.53 -7.91
CA LEU A 162 1.62 7.17 -7.40
C LEU A 162 2.09 8.32 -8.29
N LYS A 163 1.93 8.20 -9.62
CA LYS A 163 2.24 9.30 -10.56
C LYS A 163 1.30 10.49 -10.35
N ILE A 164 0.00 10.24 -10.22
CA ILE A 164 -1.00 11.29 -9.97
C ILE A 164 -0.72 11.99 -8.63
N GLU A 165 -0.42 11.23 -7.58
CA GLU A 165 -0.12 11.79 -6.26
C GLU A 165 1.17 12.61 -6.27
N LYS A 166 2.22 12.13 -6.95
CA LYS A 166 3.46 12.89 -7.12
C LYS A 166 3.21 14.21 -7.85
N GLN A 167 2.45 14.19 -8.95
CA GLN A 167 2.11 15.38 -9.70
C GLN A 167 1.28 16.36 -8.87
N ARG A 168 0.38 15.84 -8.02
CA ARG A 168 -0.39 16.66 -7.07
C ARG A 168 0.52 17.34 -6.04
N ARG A 169 1.45 16.62 -5.42
CA ARG A 169 2.42 17.19 -4.48
C ARG A 169 3.31 18.23 -5.12
N GLU A 170 3.77 18.00 -6.35
CA GLU A 170 4.56 19.00 -7.10
C GLU A 170 3.75 20.27 -7.40
N ASN A 171 2.45 20.13 -7.70
CA ASN A 171 1.56 21.27 -7.90
C ASN A 171 1.28 22.02 -6.58
N GLU A 172 1.04 21.30 -5.49
CA GLU A 172 0.85 21.87 -4.15
C GLU A 172 2.11 22.64 -3.70
N GLN A 173 3.31 22.08 -3.87
CA GLN A 173 4.57 22.78 -3.59
C GLN A 173 4.74 24.05 -4.45
N LYS A 174 4.38 24.01 -5.73
CA LYS A 174 4.43 25.19 -6.60
C LYS A 174 3.43 26.26 -6.14
N LEU A 175 2.26 25.87 -5.65
CA LEU A 175 1.26 26.78 -5.09
C LEU A 175 1.75 27.40 -3.79
N GLU A 176 2.25 26.60 -2.84
CA GLU A 176 2.83 27.09 -1.58
C GLU A 176 4.00 28.05 -1.82
N TYR A 177 4.88 27.73 -2.78
CA TYR A 177 5.98 28.63 -3.16
C TYR A 177 5.46 29.95 -3.74
N ARG A 178 4.43 29.91 -4.60
CA ARG A 178 3.79 31.13 -5.12
C ARG A 178 3.15 31.95 -4.01
N GLU A 179 2.45 31.32 -3.08
CA GLU A 179 1.82 31.99 -1.96
C GLU A 179 2.85 32.60 -0.99
N SER A 180 3.91 31.87 -0.67
CA SER A 180 5.04 32.35 0.15
C SER A 180 5.76 33.54 -0.51
N THR A 181 6.04 33.47 -1.81
CA THR A 181 6.66 34.59 -2.52
C THR A 181 5.74 35.81 -2.61
N ASN A 182 4.42 35.61 -2.79
CA ASN A 182 3.45 36.69 -2.78
C ASN A 182 3.31 37.33 -1.39
N THR A 183 3.25 36.54 -0.32
CA THR A 183 3.21 37.06 1.06
C THR A 183 4.47 37.84 1.39
N LEU A 184 5.67 37.33 1.04
CA LEU A 184 6.93 38.04 1.21
C LEU A 184 6.93 39.39 0.46
N ARG A 185 6.50 39.40 -0.81
CA ARG A 185 6.37 40.64 -1.61
C ARG A 185 5.43 41.65 -0.96
N ARG A 186 4.30 41.20 -0.39
CA ARG A 186 3.37 42.07 0.37
C ARG A 186 4.05 42.67 1.59
N THR A 187 4.71 41.85 2.41
CA THR A 187 5.37 42.30 3.63
C THR A 187 6.48 43.32 3.32
N ILE A 188 7.33 43.02 2.34
CA ILE A 188 8.40 43.94 1.91
C ILE A 188 7.78 45.22 1.34
N GLY A 189 6.76 45.11 0.46
CA GLY A 189 6.07 46.25 -0.14
C GLY A 189 5.46 47.18 0.91
N MET A 190 4.74 46.64 1.90
CA MET A 190 4.18 47.42 3.01
C MET A 190 5.27 48.08 3.86
N THR A 191 6.34 47.35 4.15
CA THR A 191 7.47 47.87 4.96
C THR A 191 8.15 49.05 4.25
N LEU A 192 8.37 48.94 2.93
CA LEU A 192 8.96 50.00 2.12
C LEU A 192 8.09 51.26 2.01
N MET A 193 6.76 51.13 2.14
CA MET A 193 5.89 52.30 2.22
C MET A 193 5.91 52.95 3.60
N ILE A 194 5.75 52.16 4.66
CA ILE A 194 5.45 52.67 5.99
C ILE A 194 6.72 53.16 6.70
N VAL A 195 7.81 52.39 6.67
CA VAL A 195 9.01 52.70 7.46
C VAL A 195 9.67 54.01 7.03
N PRO A 196 9.94 54.27 5.73
CA PRO A 196 10.56 55.53 5.30
C PRO A 196 9.66 56.73 5.59
N MET A 197 8.34 56.57 5.43
CA MET A 197 7.37 57.61 5.75
C MET A 197 7.42 57.96 7.24
N LEU A 198 7.39 56.98 8.14
CA LEU A 198 7.50 57.19 9.58
C LEU A 198 8.84 57.82 9.99
N VAL A 199 9.96 57.33 9.44
CA VAL A 199 11.30 57.89 9.71
C VAL A 199 11.37 59.35 9.27
N TYR A 200 10.88 59.68 8.08
CA TYR A 200 10.85 61.05 7.58
C TYR A 200 9.96 61.94 8.46
N ILE A 201 8.74 61.50 8.79
CA ILE A 201 7.81 62.23 9.66
C ILE A 201 8.46 62.53 11.01
N LEU A 202 9.10 61.54 11.63
CA LEU A 202 9.76 61.71 12.93
C LEU A 202 10.96 62.65 12.83
N TRP A 203 11.77 62.56 11.77
CA TRP A 203 12.94 63.40 11.57
C TRP A 203 12.56 64.86 11.26
N VAL A 204 11.66 65.10 10.31
CA VAL A 204 11.16 66.45 9.98
C VAL A 204 10.38 67.03 11.13
N GLY A 205 9.48 66.25 11.73
CA GLY A 205 8.71 66.65 12.90
C GLY A 205 9.60 67.10 14.05
N ARG A 206 10.63 66.32 14.38
CA ARG A 206 11.62 66.71 15.40
C ARG A 206 12.41 67.96 15.02
N ARG A 207 12.82 68.09 13.76
CA ARG A 207 13.62 69.22 13.28
C ARG A 207 12.83 70.53 13.25
N GLN A 208 11.59 70.50 12.77
CA GLN A 208 10.73 71.67 12.62
C GLN A 208 10.07 72.08 13.94
N PHE A 209 9.66 71.14 14.80
CA PHE A 209 9.03 71.45 16.08
C PHE A 209 9.96 72.24 17.04
N ASN A 210 11.25 72.00 16.97
CA ASN A 210 12.25 72.72 17.77
C ASN A 210 12.68 74.06 17.16
N ARG A 211 12.10 74.48 16.02
CA ARG A 211 12.40 75.80 15.44
C ARG A 211 11.62 76.87 16.18
N THR A 212 12.35 77.91 16.55
CA THR A 212 11.79 79.18 17.02
C THR A 212 11.98 80.20 15.90
N ASN A 213 10.97 81.03 15.69
CA ASN A 213 11.04 82.09 14.70
C ASN A 213 12.04 83.18 15.14
N GLN A 214 12.27 84.17 14.28
CA GLN A 214 13.19 85.29 14.55
C GLN A 214 12.84 86.12 15.80
N TYR A 215 11.65 85.91 16.38
CA TYR A 215 11.14 86.57 17.58
C TYR A 215 11.16 85.65 18.82
N GLY A 216 11.77 84.47 18.74
CA GLY A 216 11.89 83.52 19.85
C GLY A 216 10.60 82.74 20.16
N VAL A 217 9.55 82.88 19.34
CA VAL A 217 8.28 82.17 19.50
C VAL A 217 8.32 80.86 18.72
N ARG A 218 7.78 79.78 19.29
CA ARG A 218 7.68 78.49 18.59
C ARG A 218 6.83 78.63 17.34
N GLU A 219 7.34 78.17 16.20
CA GLU A 219 6.65 78.32 14.89
C GLU A 219 5.38 77.49 14.77
N TYR A 220 5.27 76.39 15.53
CA TYR A 220 4.15 75.46 15.47
C TYR A 220 3.48 75.27 16.83
N LYS A 221 2.13 75.23 16.84
CA LYS A 221 1.34 75.13 18.09
C LYS A 221 1.24 73.70 18.61
N SER A 222 1.30 72.71 17.73
CA SER A 222 1.26 71.30 18.10
C SER A 222 2.16 70.44 17.22
N TRP A 223 2.59 69.30 17.75
CA TRP A 223 3.39 68.33 17.01
C TRP A 223 2.61 67.72 15.83
N VAL A 224 1.29 67.60 15.95
CA VAL A 224 0.39 67.07 14.91
C VAL A 224 0.36 67.99 13.67
N GLU A 225 0.33 69.31 13.84
CA GLU A 225 0.35 70.26 12.73
C GLU A 225 1.64 70.15 11.89
N VAL A 226 2.79 69.98 12.55
CA VAL A 226 4.11 69.79 11.88
C VAL A 226 4.12 68.50 11.06
N VAL A 227 3.56 67.42 11.61
CA VAL A 227 3.51 66.12 10.95
C VAL A 227 2.63 66.16 9.71
N PHE A 228 1.45 66.82 9.75
CA PHE A 228 0.56 66.91 8.59
C PHE A 228 1.12 67.77 7.44
N SER A 229 1.85 68.84 7.75
CA SER A 229 2.53 69.62 6.70
C SER A 229 3.72 68.85 6.12
N GLY A 230 4.48 68.15 6.97
CA GLY A 230 5.66 67.38 6.56
C GLY A 230 5.33 66.13 5.75
N THR A 231 4.18 65.47 5.95
CA THR A 231 3.79 64.26 5.19
C THR A 231 3.57 64.52 3.71
N LEU A 232 3.00 65.68 3.34
CA LEU A 232 2.80 66.06 1.94
C LEU A 232 4.14 66.39 1.25
N GLU A 233 5.05 67.05 1.95
CA GLU A 233 6.41 67.31 1.47
C GLU A 233 7.24 66.02 1.35
N ALA A 234 7.04 65.06 2.25
CA ALA A 234 7.68 63.74 2.23
C ALA A 234 7.37 62.96 0.94
N LEU A 235 6.09 62.95 0.55
CA LEU A 235 5.61 62.28 -0.66
C LEU A 235 6.15 62.93 -1.94
N ALA A 236 6.43 64.24 -1.90
CA ALA A 236 7.02 64.99 -3.02
C ALA A 236 8.56 64.89 -3.10
N GLY A 237 9.23 64.37 -2.06
CA GLY A 237 10.67 64.22 -2.01
C GLY A 237 11.18 62.98 -2.77
N ILE A 238 12.31 63.12 -3.48
CA ILE A 238 12.91 62.09 -4.34
C ILE A 238 13.15 60.76 -3.59
N GLY A 239 13.61 60.80 -2.33
CA GLY A 239 13.93 59.58 -1.57
C GLY A 239 12.72 58.78 -1.11
N ALA A 240 11.80 59.41 -0.37
CA ALA A 240 10.62 58.73 0.17
C ALA A 240 9.58 58.41 -0.92
N GLY A 241 9.45 59.27 -1.94
CA GLY A 241 8.59 59.01 -3.10
C GLY A 241 9.02 57.79 -3.91
N ILE A 242 10.31 57.60 -4.17
CA ILE A 242 10.81 56.41 -4.88
C ILE A 242 10.55 55.13 -4.10
N LEU A 243 10.78 55.12 -2.78
CA LEU A 243 10.53 53.96 -1.93
C LEU A 243 9.03 53.62 -1.85
N PHE A 244 8.18 54.64 -1.79
CA PHE A 244 6.73 54.46 -1.85
C PHE A 244 6.29 53.83 -3.18
N LEU A 245 6.77 54.35 -4.32
CA LEU A 245 6.47 53.81 -5.65
C LEU A 245 6.97 52.37 -5.83
N LEU A 246 8.17 52.04 -5.33
CA LEU A 246 8.67 50.67 -5.32
C LEU A 246 7.81 49.75 -4.45
N GLY A 247 7.33 50.23 -3.31
CA GLY A 247 6.36 49.53 -2.48
C GLY A 247 5.05 49.25 -3.22
N VAL A 248 4.50 50.25 -3.94
CA VAL A 248 3.26 50.11 -4.73
C VAL A 248 3.46 49.08 -5.83
N TRP A 249 4.59 49.15 -6.51
CA TRP A 249 4.93 48.21 -7.58
C TRP A 249 5.05 46.76 -7.07
N LEU A 250 5.69 46.54 -5.93
CA LEU A 250 5.77 45.20 -5.30
C LEU A 250 4.39 44.67 -4.85
N LEU A 251 3.50 45.55 -4.39
CA LEU A 251 2.12 45.16 -4.08
C LEU A 251 1.35 44.78 -5.34
N ILE A 252 1.43 45.58 -6.41
CA ILE A 252 0.78 45.26 -7.69
C ILE A 252 1.26 43.91 -8.22
N LEU A 253 2.56 43.63 -8.19
CA LEU A 253 3.14 42.34 -8.58
C LEU A 253 2.76 41.17 -7.67
N SER A 254 2.21 41.43 -6.48
CA SER A 254 1.67 40.39 -5.61
C SER A 254 0.19 40.10 -5.84
N TYR A 255 -0.55 41.00 -6.49
CA TYR A 255 -1.98 40.82 -6.82
C TYR A 255 -2.18 40.49 -8.31
N GLY A 256 -1.29 40.95 -9.19
CA GLY A 256 -1.29 40.66 -10.62
C GLY A 256 -0.45 39.44 -10.96
N ASN A 257 -1.02 38.25 -10.73
CA ASN A 257 -0.72 37.01 -11.45
C ASN A 257 -1.77 35.93 -11.13
#